data_AF-A0A151ZEC0-F1
#
_entry.id   AF-A0A151ZEC0-F1
#
_cell.length_a   1.000
_cell.length_b   1.000
_cell.length_c   1.000
_cell.angle_alpha   90.00
_cell.angle_beta   90.00
_cell.angle_gamma   90.00
#
_symmetry.space_group_name_H-M   'P 1'
#
loop_
_entity.id
_entity.type
_entity.pdbx_description
1 polymer ?
#
loop_
_entity_poly.entity_id
_entity_poly.type
_entity_poly.pdbx_seq_one_letter_code
_entity_poly.pdbx_strand_id
1 'polypeptide(L)'
;MENKAQMNQSLQSSEGSTLDSSKLKGTMNFDQNNETESVQTKPVATVIKIEKADIQLVSDEYEITLEQAEVALKENKGDLIATLKMLLRK
;
A
#
# COMPACT_ATOMS: atom_id res chain seq x y z
N MET A 1 41.11 42.73 -41.58
CA MET A 1 42.00 41.62 -41.96
C MET A 1 41.17 40.59 -42.69
N GLU A 2 41.59 40.33 -43.92
CA GLU A 2 40.92 39.51 -44.92
C GLU A 2 41.16 38.00 -44.70
N ASN A 3 40.11 37.23 -45.04
CA ASN A 3 40.10 35.97 -45.79
C ASN A 3 41.28 34.96 -45.71
N LYS A 4 40.86 33.72 -45.39
CA LYS A 4 40.93 32.47 -46.20
C LYS A 4 41.98 31.40 -45.90
N ALA A 5 41.44 30.18 -45.99
CA ALA A 5 42.04 28.85 -45.99
C ALA A 5 42.52 28.39 -44.61
N GLN A 6 41.98 27.33 -44.03
CA GLN A 6 42.05 26.00 -44.63
C GLN A 6 40.76 25.19 -44.43
N MET A 7 40.19 24.82 -45.58
CA MET A 7 39.36 23.65 -45.75
C MET A 7 40.31 22.45 -45.80
N ASN A 8 40.17 21.48 -44.89
CA ASN A 8 40.27 20.08 -45.31
C ASN A 8 39.54 19.12 -44.38
N GLN A 9 38.88 18.19 -45.05
CA GLN A 9 38.00 17.13 -44.59
C GLN A 9 38.56 16.30 -43.43
N SER A 10 37.66 15.90 -42.54
CA SER A 10 37.45 14.47 -42.30
C SER A 10 36.01 14.25 -41.86
N LEU A 11 35.28 13.51 -42.69
CA LEU A 11 34.02 12.89 -42.32
C LEU A 11 34.26 12.03 -41.07
N GLN A 12 33.46 12.22 -40.04
CA GLN A 12 33.08 11.08 -39.22
C GLN A 12 31.67 11.27 -38.68
N SER A 13 30.80 10.46 -39.25
CA SER A 13 29.40 10.29 -38.96
C SER A 13 29.16 10.06 -37.47
N SER A 14 28.19 10.76 -36.90
CA SER A 14 27.23 10.12 -35.98
C SER A 14 26.01 11.01 -35.88
N GLU A 15 25.04 10.70 -36.73
CA GLU A 15 23.64 11.07 -36.55
C GLU A 15 23.16 10.48 -35.22
N GLY A 16 23.27 11.26 -34.14
CA GLY A 16 22.53 11.04 -32.91
C GLY A 16 21.22 11.81 -33.01
N SER A 17 20.27 11.27 -33.77
CA SER A 17 18.90 11.76 -33.81
C SER A 17 18.34 11.81 -32.38
N THR A 18 17.99 13.00 -31.93
CA THR A 18 17.23 13.21 -30.70
C THR A 18 15.89 12.50 -30.88
N LEU A 19 15.70 11.36 -30.21
CA LEU A 19 14.40 10.69 -30.18
C LEU A 19 13.38 11.62 -29.50
N ASP A 20 12.57 12.30 -30.30
CA ASP A 20 11.35 12.97 -29.87
C ASP A 20 10.39 11.90 -29.31
N SER A 21 10.22 11.89 -27.99
CA SER A 21 9.38 10.93 -27.26
C SER A 21 7.87 11.21 -27.38
N SER A 22 7.49 12.22 -28.19
CA SER A 22 6.12 12.72 -28.31
C SER A 22 5.19 11.85 -29.17
N LYS A 23 5.65 10.68 -29.65
CA LYS A 23 4.85 9.75 -30.50
C LYS A 23 4.81 8.29 -30.05
N LEU A 24 5.11 7.98 -28.78
CA LEU A 24 4.79 6.66 -28.23
C LEU A 24 3.37 6.65 -27.64
N LYS A 25 2.37 7.01 -28.46
CA LYS A 25 0.96 6.81 -28.15
C LYS A 25 0.47 5.59 -28.92
N GLY A 26 0.44 4.43 -28.25
CA GLY A 26 -0.05 3.19 -28.84
C GLY A 26 0.40 1.96 -28.07
N THR A 27 0.12 1.91 -26.76
CA THR A 27 0.21 0.64 -26.03
C THR A 27 -0.94 -0.26 -26.46
N MET A 28 -0.56 -1.43 -26.94
CA MET A 28 -1.38 -2.45 -27.57
C MET A 28 -2.50 -2.91 -26.64
N ASN A 29 -3.74 -2.93 -27.14
CA ASN A 29 -4.81 -3.74 -26.57
C ASN A 29 -4.49 -5.20 -26.91
N PHE A 30 -3.91 -5.92 -25.96
CA PHE A 30 -3.80 -7.37 -26.02
C PHE A 30 -4.85 -7.96 -25.08
N ASP A 31 -5.96 -8.40 -25.68
CA ASP A 31 -6.94 -9.28 -25.05
C ASP A 31 -6.24 -10.57 -24.59
N GLN A 32 -6.01 -10.68 -23.28
CA GLN A 32 -5.74 -11.95 -22.65
C GLN A 32 -6.85 -12.21 -21.62
N ASN A 33 -7.92 -12.83 -22.12
CA ASN A 33 -8.81 -13.65 -21.30
C ASN A 33 -7.94 -14.66 -20.54
N ASN A 34 -7.69 -14.39 -19.27
CA ASN A 34 -7.30 -15.42 -18.33
C ASN A 34 -8.15 -15.22 -17.08
N GLU A 35 -9.22 -16.00 -17.02
CA GLU A 35 -10.13 -16.13 -15.90
C GLU A 35 -9.34 -16.51 -14.64
N THR A 36 -9.05 -15.52 -13.80
CA THR A 36 -9.08 -15.69 -12.34
C THR A 36 -9.60 -14.38 -11.79
N GLU A 37 -10.86 -14.40 -11.39
CA GLU A 37 -11.51 -13.32 -10.66
C GLU A 37 -10.56 -12.88 -9.54
N SER A 38 -9.93 -11.72 -9.72
CA SER A 38 -9.38 -10.95 -8.62
C SER A 38 -10.58 -10.44 -7.84
N VAL A 39 -11.18 -11.33 -7.04
CA VAL A 39 -12.12 -10.99 -5.99
C VAL A 39 -11.31 -10.13 -5.04
N GLN A 40 -11.31 -8.83 -5.30
CA GLN A 40 -10.88 -7.81 -4.39
C GLN A 40 -11.91 -7.86 -3.26
N THR A 41 -11.77 -8.85 -2.38
CA THR A 41 -12.46 -8.93 -1.10
C THR A 41 -11.98 -7.71 -0.36
N LYS A 42 -12.71 -6.59 -0.52
CA LYS A 42 -12.65 -5.50 0.43
C LYS A 42 -12.70 -6.18 1.80
N PRO A 43 -11.71 -5.99 2.69
CA PRO A 43 -11.85 -6.50 4.03
C PRO A 43 -13.12 -5.84 4.54
N VAL A 44 -14.18 -6.64 4.70
CA VAL A 44 -15.36 -6.22 5.42
C VAL A 44 -14.82 -6.01 6.82
N ALA A 45 -14.43 -4.76 7.11
CA ALA A 45 -14.02 -4.33 8.42
C ALA A 45 -15.25 -4.60 9.28
N THR A 46 -15.24 -5.78 9.90
CA THR A 46 -16.31 -6.21 10.77
C THR A 46 -16.23 -5.21 11.90
N VAL A 47 -17.21 -4.30 11.95
CA VAL A 47 -17.29 -3.30 13.01
C VAL A 47 -17.65 -4.10 14.26
N ILE A 48 -16.60 -4.53 14.96
CA ILE A 48 -16.72 -5.17 16.25
C ILE A 48 -17.27 -4.09 17.18
N LYS A 49 -18.53 -4.25 17.58
CA LYS A 49 -19.14 -3.41 18.60
C LYS A 49 -18.52 -3.82 19.93
N ILE A 50 -17.73 -2.92 20.51
CA ILE A 50 -17.17 -3.09 21.85
C ILE A 50 -17.93 -2.12 22.75
N GLU A 51 -18.52 -2.62 23.82
CA GLU A 51 -19.22 -1.77 24.78
C GLU A 51 -18.21 -1.06 25.68
N LYS A 52 -18.48 0.22 25.99
CA LYS A 52 -17.61 0.98 26.91
C LYS A 52 -17.56 0.35 28.31
N ALA A 53 -18.66 -0.28 28.73
CA ALA A 53 -18.73 -1.00 30.00
C ALA A 53 -17.72 -2.14 30.06
N ASP A 54 -17.55 -2.89 28.95
CA ASP A 54 -16.58 -3.99 28.88
C ASP A 54 -15.14 -3.46 28.95
N ILE A 55 -14.86 -2.34 28.27
CA ILE A 55 -13.54 -1.69 28.32
C ILE A 55 -13.23 -1.24 29.76
N GLN A 56 -14.20 -0.62 30.43
CA GLN A 56 -14.04 -0.20 31.82
C GLN A 56 -13.85 -1.39 32.77
N LEU A 57 -14.64 -2.45 32.62
CA LEU A 57 -14.48 -3.66 33.42
C LEU A 57 -13.08 -4.25 33.29
N VAL A 58 -12.58 -4.39 32.07
CA VAL A 58 -11.24 -4.94 31.82
C VAL A 58 -10.15 -3.99 32.35
N SER A 59 -10.33 -2.68 32.18
CA SER A 59 -9.40 -1.67 32.70
C SER A 59 -9.31 -1.68 34.22
N ASP A 60 -10.46 -1.76 34.90
CA ASP A 60 -10.54 -1.74 36.36
C ASP A 60 -10.05 -3.06 36.96
N GLU A 61 -10.44 -4.21 36.40
CA GLU A 61 -10.10 -5.53 36.95
C GLU A 61 -8.62 -5.90 36.79
N TYR A 62 -7.98 -5.45 35.70
CA TYR A 62 -6.57 -5.75 35.42
C TYR A 62 -5.64 -4.55 35.64
N GLU A 63 -6.17 -3.44 36.17
CA GLU A 63 -5.45 -2.19 36.41
C GLU A 63 -4.65 -1.69 35.18
N ILE A 64 -5.20 -1.90 33.98
CA ILE A 64 -4.60 -1.46 32.70
C ILE A 64 -5.26 -0.20 32.17
N THR A 65 -4.64 0.49 31.21
CA THR A 65 -5.25 1.68 30.62
C THR A 65 -6.47 1.31 29.76
N LEU A 66 -7.42 2.25 29.62
CA LEU A 66 -8.61 2.06 28.76
C LEU A 66 -8.21 1.71 27.31
N GLU A 67 -7.12 2.28 26.81
CA GLU A 67 -6.59 1.98 25.47
C GLU A 67 -6.12 0.53 25.37
N GLN A 68 -5.40 0.04 26.39
CA GLN A 68 -4.94 -1.35 26.44
C GLN A 68 -6.12 -2.33 26.55
N ALA A 69 -7.13 -1.99 27.35
CA ALA A 69 -8.36 -2.77 27.46
C ALA A 69 -9.12 -2.83 26.13
N GLU A 70 -9.23 -1.70 25.42
CA GLU A 70 -9.86 -1.65 24.10
C GLU A 70 -9.11 -2.49 23.07
N VAL A 71 -7.77 -2.43 23.07
CA VAL A 71 -6.94 -3.28 22.20
C VAL A 71 -7.16 -4.76 22.51
N ALA A 72 -7.14 -5.15 23.78
CA ALA A 72 -7.34 -6.53 24.19
C ALA A 72 -8.73 -7.07 23.82
N LEU A 73 -9.76 -6.22 23.83
CA LEU A 73 -11.11 -6.56 23.35
C LEU A 73 -11.15 -6.64 21.82
N LYS A 74 -10.48 -5.73 21.10
CA LYS A 74 -10.38 -5.78 19.62
C LYS A 74 -9.69 -7.05 19.12
N GLU A 75 -8.58 -7.44 19.76
CA GLU A 75 -7.84 -8.68 19.42
C GLU A 75 -8.73 -9.93 19.53
N ASN A 76 -9.66 -9.94 20.49
CA ASN A 76 -10.59 -11.03 20.73
C ASN A 76 -11.97 -10.81 20.08
N LYS A 77 -12.05 -9.94 19.06
CA LYS A 77 -13.30 -9.68 18.32
C LYS A 77 -14.47 -9.21 19.21
N GLY A 78 -14.17 -8.51 20.31
CA GLY A 78 -15.15 -8.00 21.26
C GLY A 78 -15.68 -9.06 22.23
N ASP A 79 -15.11 -10.27 22.26
CA ASP A 79 -15.48 -11.29 23.24
C ASP A 79 -14.80 -11.01 24.58
N LEU A 80 -15.55 -10.40 25.50
CA LEU A 80 -15.11 -10.10 26.86
C LEU A 80 -14.57 -11.34 27.59
N ILE A 81 -15.28 -12.47 27.53
CA ILE A 81 -14.89 -13.68 28.27
C ILE A 81 -13.57 -14.24 27.73
N ALA A 82 -13.40 -14.24 26.40
CA ALA A 82 -12.15 -14.64 25.78
C ALA A 82 -11.00 -13.70 26.18
N THR A 83 -11.23 -12.38 26.17
CA THR A 83 -10.25 -11.38 26.62
C THR A 83 -9.83 -11.60 28.07
N LEU A 84 -10.78 -11.78 28.99
CA LEU A 84 -10.48 -12.03 30.40
C LEU A 84 -9.66 -13.31 30.59
N LYS A 85 -10.03 -14.40 29.89
CA LYS A 85 -9.26 -15.66 29.93
C LYS A 85 -7.85 -15.51 29.35
N MET A 86 -7.68 -14.68 28.33
CA MET A 86 -6.37 -14.39 27.75
C MET A 86 -5.49 -13.62 28.73
N LEU A 87 -6.05 -12.62 29.41
CA LEU A 87 -5.33 -11.80 30.38
C LEU A 87 -4.92 -12.60 31.63
N LEU A 88 -5.75 -13.54 32.10
CA LEU A 88 -5.41 -14.46 33.20
C LEU A 88 -4.28 -15.46 32.88
N ARG A 89 -4.01 -15.71 31.59
CA ARG A 89 -2.96 -16.65 31.16
C ARG A 89 -1.59 -15.99 30.97
N LYS A 90 -1.53 -14.66 30.97
CA LYS A 90 -0.28 -13.90 30.95
C LYS A 90 0.31 -13.80 32.34
#